data_AF-A0A356VUR0-F1
#
_entry.id   AF-A0A356VUR0-F1
#
_cell.length_a   1.000
_cell.length_b   1.000
_cell.length_c   1.000
_cell.angle_alpha   90.00
_cell.angle_beta   90.00
_cell.angle_gamma   90.00
#
_symmetry.space_group_name_H-M   'P 1'
#
loop_
_entity.id
_entity.type
_entity.pdbx_description
1 polymer ?
#
loop_
_entity_poly.entity_id
_entity_poly.type
_entity_poly.pdbx_seq_one_letter_code
_entity_poly.pdbx_strand_id
1 'polypeptide(L)'
;MKNLITLFLVINLLWLSQAVSAEVRQDDPVVMVKDMARDILAELKVKQELFRQDPSLIEAFAYEFVMPYVDTARMARYVAGRKWKSASPQQQKDFVEAFSKNLINSYSNTLLKLNIVDVEVVNVRSTKRG
;
A
#
# COMPACT_ATOMS: atom_id res chain seq x y z
N MET A 1 20.87 18.31 41.17
CA MET A 1 21.53 18.48 39.84
C MET A 1 21.59 17.17 39.05
N LYS A 2 22.04 16.04 39.63
CA LYS A 2 22.04 14.72 38.96
C LYS A 2 20.69 14.33 38.34
N ASN A 3 19.61 14.51 39.09
CA ASN A 3 18.25 14.11 38.72
C ASN A 3 17.69 14.93 37.54
N LEU A 4 18.16 16.18 37.39
CA LEU A 4 17.79 17.07 36.30
C LEU A 4 18.51 16.68 35.00
N ILE A 5 19.77 16.23 35.11
CA ILE A 5 20.55 15.68 34.00
C ILE A 5 19.94 14.34 33.56
N THR A 6 19.52 13.47 34.50
CA THR A 6 18.86 12.20 34.18
C THR A 6 17.53 12.42 33.46
N LEU A 7 16.73 13.41 33.87
CA LEU A 7 15.47 13.75 33.20
C LEU A 7 15.71 14.26 31.76
N PHE A 8 16.74 15.08 31.56
CA PHE A 8 17.12 15.58 30.23
C PHE A 8 17.60 14.45 29.30
N LEU A 9 18.31 13.45 29.85
CA LEU A 9 18.80 12.28 29.12
C LEU A 9 17.67 11.34 28.70
N VAL A 10 16.66 11.14 29.56
CA VAL A 10 15.47 10.30 29.24
C VAL A 10 14.60 10.96 28.18
N ILE A 11 14.43 12.28 28.22
CA ILE A 11 13.67 13.03 27.19
C ILE A 11 14.38 13.00 25.83
N ASN A 12 15.71 13.08 25.80
CA ASN A 12 16.48 12.94 24.56
C ASN A 12 16.38 11.51 23.99
N LEU A 13 16.33 10.47 24.82
CA LEU A 13 16.21 9.09 24.37
C LEU A 13 14.84 8.79 23.73
N LEU A 14 13.77 9.46 24.17
CA LEU A 14 12.43 9.33 23.61
C LEU A 14 12.27 9.97 22.22
N TRP A 15 13.15 10.91 21.84
CA TRP A 15 13.13 11.55 20.52
C TRP A 15 13.84 10.74 19.42
N LEU A 16 14.66 9.74 19.78
CA LEU A 16 15.39 8.92 18.80
C LEU A 16 14.56 7.77 18.18
N SER A 17 13.33 7.51 18.66
CA SER A 17 12.47 6.43 18.16
C SER A 17 11.46 6.86 17.09
N GLN A 18 11.75 7.93 16.34
CA GLN A 18 11.00 8.20 15.11
C GLN A 18 11.47 7.18 14.07
N ALA A 19 10.70 6.11 13.87
CA ALA A 19 10.91 5.22 12.75
C ALA A 19 10.76 6.06 11.47
N VAL A 20 11.87 6.32 10.79
CA VAL A 20 11.84 6.88 9.44
C VAL A 20 11.27 5.79 8.55
N SER A 21 9.97 5.84 8.28
CA SER A 21 9.41 5.12 7.14
C SER A 21 10.11 5.68 5.91
N ALA A 22 10.86 4.82 5.21
CA ALA A 22 11.43 5.19 3.92
C ALA A 22 10.26 5.50 2.98
N GLU A 23 10.18 6.72 2.46
CA GLU A 23 9.17 7.04 1.45
C GLU A 23 9.39 6.16 0.21
N VAL A 24 8.32 5.57 -0.30
CA VAL A 24 8.35 4.85 -1.58
C VAL A 24 8.70 5.85 -2.68
N ARG A 25 9.89 5.70 -3.25
CA ARG A 25 10.38 6.56 -4.33
C ARG A 25 9.56 6.31 -5.59
N GLN A 26 9.01 7.37 -6.18
CA GLN A 26 8.12 7.31 -7.34
C GLN A 26 8.80 7.74 -8.66
N ASP A 27 10.09 8.02 -8.63
CA ASP A 27 10.89 8.49 -9.77
C ASP A 27 11.25 7.37 -10.77
N ASP A 28 11.29 6.12 -10.30
CA ASP A 28 11.50 4.93 -11.13
C ASP A 28 10.40 3.89 -10.81
N PRO A 29 9.64 3.40 -11.82
CA PRO A 29 8.54 2.47 -11.59
C PRO A 29 8.98 1.10 -11.08
N VAL A 30 10.17 0.62 -11.46
CA VAL A 30 10.72 -0.64 -10.97
C VAL A 30 11.09 -0.50 -9.49
N VAL A 31 11.72 0.61 -9.15
CA VAL A 31 12.04 0.96 -7.76
C VAL A 31 10.77 1.09 -6.93
N MET A 32 9.78 1.84 -7.42
CA MET A 32 8.52 2.09 -6.74
C MET A 32 7.80 0.77 -6.40
N VAL A 33 7.66 -0.13 -7.38
CA VAL A 33 7.03 -1.44 -7.16
C VAL A 33 7.85 -2.29 -6.18
N LYS A 34 9.19 -2.23 -6.26
CA LYS A 34 10.07 -2.96 -5.35
C LYS A 34 9.97 -2.47 -3.91
N ASP A 35 9.97 -1.15 -3.71
CA ASP A 35 9.92 -0.53 -2.39
C ASP A 35 8.52 -0.76 -1.77
N MET A 36 7.44 -0.55 -2.54
CA MET A 36 6.08 -0.88 -2.11
C MET A 36 5.94 -2.36 -1.71
N ALA A 37 6.44 -3.30 -2.53
CA ALA A 37 6.37 -4.73 -2.21
C ALA A 37 7.15 -5.07 -0.93
N ARG A 38 8.32 -4.45 -0.73
CA ARG A 38 9.14 -4.63 0.47
C ARG A 38 8.40 -4.18 1.72
N ASP A 39 7.77 -3.01 1.68
CA ASP A 39 7.05 -2.44 2.81
C ASP A 39 5.82 -3.29 3.16
N ILE A 40 5.07 -3.73 2.15
CA ILE A 40 3.94 -4.66 2.33
C ILE A 40 4.41 -5.95 3.03
N LEU A 41 5.52 -6.56 2.57
CA LEU A 41 6.02 -7.79 3.16
C LEU A 41 6.57 -7.61 4.58
N ALA A 42 7.25 -6.50 4.84
CA ALA A 42 7.75 -6.18 6.17
C ALA A 42 6.58 -6.06 7.17
N GLU A 43 5.54 -5.34 6.79
CA GLU A 43 4.37 -5.11 7.63
C GLU A 43 3.50 -6.36 7.80
N LEU A 44 3.32 -7.15 6.74
CA LEU A 44 2.62 -8.44 6.83
C LEU A 44 3.30 -9.39 7.81
N LYS A 45 4.64 -9.40 7.88
CA LYS A 45 5.39 -10.22 8.84
C LYS A 45 5.15 -9.78 10.28
N VAL A 46 5.11 -8.47 10.52
CA VAL A 46 4.87 -7.90 11.87
C VAL A 46 3.43 -8.11 12.32
N LYS A 47 2.46 -7.88 11.42
CA LYS A 47 1.02 -7.88 11.71
C LYS A 47 0.34 -9.24 11.49
N GLN A 48 1.10 -10.31 11.22
CA GLN A 48 0.55 -11.61 10.84
C GLN A 48 -0.45 -12.18 11.87
N GLU A 49 -0.13 -12.09 13.16
CA GLU A 49 -1.01 -12.55 14.24
C GLU A 49 -2.27 -11.69 14.36
N LEU A 50 -2.15 -10.38 14.17
CA LEU A 50 -3.29 -9.46 14.16
C LEU A 50 -4.30 -9.84 13.08
N PHE A 51 -3.82 -10.13 11.86
CA PHE A 51 -4.69 -10.55 10.77
C PHE A 51 -5.28 -11.96 10.95
N ARG A 52 -4.61 -12.85 11.72
CA ARG A 52 -5.20 -14.15 12.09
C ARG A 52 -6.37 -13.99 13.03
N GLN A 53 -6.30 -13.03 13.95
CA GLN A 53 -7.35 -12.75 14.94
C GLN A 53 -8.52 -11.99 14.32
N ASP A 54 -8.23 -11.03 13.45
CA ASP A 54 -9.24 -10.27 12.72
C ASP A 54 -8.86 -10.12 11.23
N PRO A 55 -9.34 -11.04 10.37
CA PRO A 55 -9.09 -10.97 8.93
C PRO A 55 -9.67 -9.72 8.28
N SER A 56 -10.64 -9.03 8.88
CA SER A 56 -11.23 -7.81 8.27
C SER A 56 -10.24 -6.65 8.18
N LEU A 57 -9.21 -6.65 9.04
CA LEU A 57 -8.16 -5.63 9.06
C LEU A 57 -7.27 -5.65 7.80
N ILE A 58 -7.28 -6.75 7.04
CA ILE A 58 -6.48 -6.85 5.82
C ILE A 58 -6.98 -5.91 4.71
N GLU A 59 -8.26 -5.54 4.72
CA GLU A 59 -8.81 -4.57 3.77
C GLU A 59 -8.24 -3.17 4.05
N ALA A 60 -8.24 -2.74 5.32
CA ALA A 60 -7.66 -1.47 5.74
C ALA A 60 -6.15 -1.41 5.44
N PHE A 61 -5.45 -2.53 5.68
CA PHE A 61 -4.05 -2.67 5.30
C PHE A 61 -3.83 -2.47 3.79
N ALA A 62 -4.65 -3.07 2.93
CA ALA A 62 -4.54 -2.87 1.49
C ALA A 62 -4.82 -1.42 1.06
N TYR A 63 -5.77 -0.75 1.70
CA TYR A 63 -6.02 0.69 1.50
C TYR A 63 -4.81 1.55 1.87
N GLU A 64 -4.07 1.20 2.91
CA GLU A 64 -2.93 1.98 3.38
C GLU A 64 -1.67 1.72 2.54
N PHE A 65 -1.35 0.46 2.24
CA PHE A 65 -0.06 0.09 1.65
C PHE A 65 -0.07 -0.08 0.13
N VAL A 66 -1.24 -0.26 -0.49
CA VAL A 66 -1.35 -0.51 -1.94
C VAL A 66 -2.01 0.66 -2.66
N MET A 67 -3.16 1.11 -2.17
CA MET A 67 -3.98 2.10 -2.87
C MET A 67 -3.32 3.46 -3.13
N PRO A 68 -2.36 3.97 -2.32
CA PRO A 68 -1.66 5.22 -2.66
C PRO A 68 -0.90 5.17 -3.98
N TYR A 69 -0.58 3.96 -4.45
CA TYR A 69 0.27 3.70 -5.60
C TYR A 69 -0.50 3.20 -6.83
N VAL A 70 -1.83 3.02 -6.72
CA VAL A 70 -2.68 2.44 -7.76
C VAL A 70 -3.77 3.42 -8.21
N ASP A 71 -3.74 3.79 -9.50
CA ASP A 71 -4.76 4.64 -10.12
C ASP A 71 -6.04 3.84 -10.46
N THR A 72 -6.79 3.49 -9.42
CA THR A 72 -8.04 2.73 -9.55
C THR A 72 -9.12 3.48 -10.34
N ALA A 73 -9.11 4.81 -10.32
CA ALA A 73 -10.03 5.62 -11.13
C ALA A 73 -9.77 5.42 -12.63
N ARG A 74 -8.50 5.42 -13.06
CA ARG A 74 -8.11 5.15 -14.44
C ARG A 74 -8.39 3.69 -14.83
N MET A 75 -8.12 2.73 -13.94
CA MET A 75 -8.46 1.32 -14.17
C MET A 75 -9.96 1.13 -14.36
N ALA A 76 -10.78 1.69 -13.46
CA ALA A 76 -12.23 1.66 -13.55
C ALA A 76 -12.71 2.26 -14.89
N ARG A 77 -12.15 3.40 -15.31
CA ARG A 77 -12.44 3.99 -16.61
C ARG A 77 -12.14 3.04 -17.78
N TYR A 78 -11.03 2.31 -17.74
CA TYR A 78 -10.71 1.31 -18.76
C TYR A 78 -11.70 0.15 -18.77
N VAL A 79 -12.06 -0.37 -17.59
CA VAL A 79 -13.04 -1.46 -17.44
C VAL A 79 -14.42 -1.05 -17.94
N ALA A 80 -14.89 0.15 -17.60
CA ALA A 80 -16.17 0.69 -18.06
C ALA A 80 -16.18 0.98 -19.58
N GLY A 81 -15.00 1.20 -20.16
CA GLY A 81 -14.81 1.40 -21.59
C GLY A 81 -15.69 2.50 -22.17
N ARG A 82 -16.42 2.19 -23.25
CA ARG A 82 -17.27 3.17 -23.96
C ARG A 82 -18.36 3.77 -23.07
N LYS A 83 -18.85 3.03 -22.07
CA LYS A 83 -19.94 3.47 -21.18
C LYS A 83 -19.50 4.55 -20.21
N TRP A 84 -18.20 4.68 -19.96
CA TRP A 84 -17.66 5.73 -19.09
C TRP A 84 -18.08 7.13 -19.55
N LYS A 85 -17.96 7.41 -20.86
CA LYS A 85 -18.25 8.74 -21.43
C LYS A 85 -19.72 9.13 -21.32
N SER A 86 -20.62 8.15 -21.29
CA SER A 86 -22.07 8.38 -21.18
C SER A 86 -22.58 8.37 -19.73
N ALA A 87 -21.75 7.94 -18.77
CA ALA A 87 -22.14 7.89 -17.36
C ALA A 87 -22.12 9.29 -16.75
N SER A 88 -23.10 9.58 -15.87
CA SER A 88 -23.11 10.82 -15.10
C SER A 88 -21.91 10.89 -14.15
N PRO A 89 -21.52 12.09 -13.68
CA PRO A 89 -20.44 12.22 -12.70
C PRO A 89 -20.67 11.38 -11.44
N GLN A 90 -21.92 11.26 -10.97
CA GLN A 90 -22.28 10.43 -9.83
C GLN A 90 -22.07 8.94 -10.14
N GLN A 91 -22.54 8.46 -11.29
CA GLN A 91 -22.34 7.07 -11.70
C GLN A 91 -20.86 6.71 -11.86
N GLN A 92 -20.05 7.64 -12.36
CA GLN A 92 -18.60 7.46 -12.46
C GLN A 92 -17.97 7.31 -11.07
N LYS A 93 -18.35 8.16 -10.12
CA LYS A 93 -17.87 8.09 -8.73
C LYS A 93 -18.28 6.77 -8.07
N ASP A 94 -19.56 6.43 -8.14
CA ASP A 94 -20.10 5.20 -7.54
C ASP A 94 -19.43 3.95 -8.12
N PHE A 95 -19.18 3.96 -9.44
CA PHE A 95 -18.50 2.86 -10.10
C PHE A 95 -17.04 2.74 -9.66
N VAL A 96 -16.30 3.84 -9.53
CA VAL A 96 -14.92 3.81 -9.03
C VAL A 96 -14.88 3.27 -7.60
N GLU A 97 -15.78 3.72 -6.73
CA GLU A 97 -15.85 3.26 -5.34
C GLU A 97 -16.14 1.75 -5.27
N ALA A 98 -17.18 1.29 -5.98
CA ALA A 98 -17.55 -0.12 -6.03
C ALA A 98 -16.43 -0.99 -6.64
N PHE A 99 -15.77 -0.51 -7.70
CA PHE A 99 -14.67 -1.19 -8.35
C PHE A 99 -13.47 -1.35 -7.40
N SER A 100 -13.02 -0.26 -6.75
CA SER A 100 -11.90 -0.28 -5.82
C SER A 100 -12.16 -1.19 -4.63
N LYS A 101 -13.37 -1.11 -4.06
CA LYS A 101 -13.78 -2.01 -2.96
C LYS A 101 -13.76 -3.47 -3.40
N ASN A 102 -14.26 -3.78 -4.61
CA ASN A 102 -14.27 -5.14 -5.10
C ASN A 102 -12.84 -5.71 -5.29
N LEU A 103 -11.90 -4.92 -5.82
CA LEU A 103 -10.50 -5.32 -5.93
C LEU A 103 -9.92 -5.67 -4.55
N ILE A 104 -10.09 -4.78 -3.57
CA ILE A 104 -9.55 -5.00 -2.23
C ILE A 104 -10.15 -6.26 -1.61
N ASN A 105 -11.46 -6.44 -1.67
CA ASN A 105 -12.11 -7.60 -1.06
C ASN A 105 -11.70 -8.92 -1.74
N SER A 106 -11.47 -8.89 -3.06
CA SER A 106 -11.11 -10.07 -3.83
C SER A 106 -9.66 -10.52 -3.60
N TYR A 107 -8.73 -9.59 -3.40
CA TYR A 107 -7.30 -9.92 -3.35
C TYR A 107 -6.69 -9.89 -1.95
N SER A 108 -7.21 -9.07 -1.02
CA SER A 108 -6.58 -8.88 0.30
C SER A 108 -6.57 -10.17 1.13
N ASN A 109 -7.65 -10.95 1.08
CA ASN A 109 -7.73 -12.26 1.75
C ASN A 109 -6.72 -13.29 1.21
N THR A 110 -6.25 -13.12 -0.03
CA THR A 110 -5.22 -13.99 -0.60
C THR A 110 -3.87 -13.73 0.06
N LEU A 111 -3.57 -12.48 0.47
CA LEU A 111 -2.31 -12.15 1.15
C LEU A 111 -2.13 -12.94 2.45
N LEU A 112 -3.21 -13.22 3.18
CA LEU A 112 -3.17 -14.01 4.42
C LEU A 112 -2.86 -15.49 4.21
N LYS A 113 -3.14 -16.00 3.01
CA LYS A 113 -2.95 -17.42 2.66
C LYS A 113 -1.57 -17.71 2.09
N LEU A 114 -0.84 -16.67 1.65
CA LEU A 114 0.45 -16.81 1.00
C LEU A 114 1.57 -16.69 2.03
N ASN A 115 2.54 -17.60 1.95
CA ASN A 115 3.81 -17.47 2.66
C ASN A 115 4.83 -16.82 1.70
N ILE A 116 4.80 -15.50 1.60
CA ILE A 116 5.68 -14.76 0.67
C ILE A 116 7.01 -14.49 1.37
N VAL A 117 8.07 -15.16 0.90
CA VAL A 117 9.42 -15.04 1.45
C VAL A 117 10.19 -13.90 0.80
N ASP A 118 10.02 -13.73 -0.52
CA ASP A 118 10.73 -12.73 -1.33
C ASP A 118 9.90 -12.29 -2.55
N VAL A 119 10.18 -11.11 -3.08
CA VAL A 119 9.59 -10.56 -4.31
C VAL A 119 10.69 -10.00 -5.21
N GLU A 120 10.83 -10.60 -6.38
CA GLU A 120 11.73 -10.12 -7.43
C GLU A 120 10.96 -9.26 -8.44
N VAL A 121 11.34 -7.98 -8.55
CA VAL A 121 10.78 -7.07 -9.57
C VAL A 121 11.70 -7.08 -10.78
N VAL A 122 11.24 -7.73 -11.85
CA VAL A 122 11.99 -7.83 -13.10
C VAL A 122 11.93 -6.52 -13.89
N ASN A 123 13.08 -6.11 -14.43
CA ASN A 123 13.14 -4.96 -15.33
C ASN A 123 12.61 -5.36 -16.71
N VAL A 124 11.34 -5.08 -16.97
CA VAL A 124 10.78 -5.16 -18.32
C VAL A 124 11.29 -3.94 -19.06
N ARG A 125 12.43 -4.07 -19.75
CA ARG A 125 13.03 -3.02 -20.59
C ARG A 125 11.92 -2.25 -21.31
N SER A 126 11.94 -0.92 -21.16
CA SER A 126 11.15 0.04 -21.94
C SER A 126 11.08 -0.44 -23.39
N THR A 127 9.90 -0.93 -23.81
CA THR A 127 9.61 -0.99 -25.23
C THR A 127 9.67 0.47 -25.69
N LYS A 128 10.79 0.85 -26.31
CA LYS A 128 10.89 2.07 -27.12
C LYS A 128 9.61 2.14 -27.94
N ARG A 129 8.69 3.04 -27.58
CA ARG A 129 7.70 3.51 -28.52
C ARG A 129 8.46 4.38 -29.51
N GLY A 130 8.38 3.99 -30.79
CA GLY A 130 8.90 4.76 -31.91
C GLY A 130 8.27 6.15 -32.01
#